data_AF-A0A7J0DMY4-F1
#
_entry.id   AF-A0A7J0DMY4-F1
#
_cell.length_a   1.000
_cell.length_b   1.000
_cell.length_c   1.000
_cell.angle_alpha   90.00
_cell.angle_beta   90.00
_cell.angle_gamma   90.00
#
_symmetry.space_group_name_H-M   'P 1'
#
loop_
_entity.id
_entity.type
_entity.pdbx_description
1 polymer ?
#
loop_
_entity_poly.entity_id
_entity_poly.type
_entity_poly.pdbx_seq_one_letter_code
_entity_poly.pdbx_strand_id
1 'polypeptide(L)'
;MPNRETVSTLGESVGSINSPNSFDLLTRRHEDPAVTKALKLVTTPESTARESTSDISSKKASPKVLIMPAHHFSSVISTFQGEEYIFECQRNYLRSLWKGTSQKIARHRLDLLNIFEEKVDKVVKEMERTNIVDVSPLKNLLATFFQNIRHYNSARSSSMEKMSREMKVELLKIAKHSIFDAEVEEGEMVKYIQALQATVANIDSEEAQLKKKLEDLRIQREEAKSSLLKKEEKLLKLQANVLNLKEEVSTIEDT
;
A
#
# COMPACT_ATOMS: atom_id res chain seq x y z
N MET A 1 -79.17 12.44 3.16
CA MET A 1 -78.81 11.61 1.99
C MET A 1 -77.48 10.94 2.30
N PRO A 2 -77.36 9.62 2.14
CA PRO A 2 -77.10 8.72 3.28
C PRO A 2 -75.81 7.89 3.18
N ASN A 3 -75.41 7.32 4.33
CA ASN A 3 -74.83 5.97 4.58
C ASN A 3 -73.55 5.56 3.80
N ARG A 4 -72.61 4.75 4.32
CA ARG A 4 -72.67 3.74 5.38
C ARG A 4 -71.24 3.33 5.78
N GLU A 5 -71.12 2.96 7.05
CA GLU A 5 -70.08 2.12 7.67
C GLU A 5 -69.68 0.89 6.84
N THR A 6 -68.41 0.48 6.94
CA THR A 6 -68.04 -0.86 7.47
C THR A 6 -66.67 -0.85 8.12
N VAL A 7 -66.66 -1.25 9.39
CA VAL A 7 -65.52 -1.69 10.21
C VAL A 7 -65.40 -3.23 10.08
N SER A 8 -64.28 -3.78 10.55
CA SER A 8 -64.03 -5.20 10.93
C SER A 8 -63.43 -6.13 9.86
N THR A 9 -62.48 -7.02 10.13
CA THR A 9 -61.60 -7.34 11.29
C THR A 9 -60.62 -8.45 10.85
N LEU A 10 -59.49 -8.52 11.56
CA LEU A 10 -58.67 -9.70 11.92
C LEU A 10 -58.16 -10.66 10.83
N GLY A 11 -56.84 -10.78 10.82
CA GLY A 11 -56.10 -12.00 10.48
C GLY A 11 -54.69 -11.89 11.08
N GLU A 12 -54.55 -12.31 12.34
CA GLU A 12 -53.25 -12.54 12.98
C GLU A 12 -52.49 -13.64 12.22
N SER A 13 -51.17 -13.48 12.05
CA SER A 13 -50.26 -14.62 12.05
C SER A 13 -48.87 -14.22 12.52
N VAL A 14 -48.43 -14.94 13.55
CA VAL A 14 -47.19 -14.85 14.30
C VAL A 14 -46.04 -15.44 13.47
N GLY A 15 -44.87 -14.81 13.48
CA GLY A 15 -43.68 -15.36 12.82
C GLY A 15 -42.40 -14.56 13.05
N SER A 16 -41.75 -14.83 14.17
CA SER A 16 -40.42 -14.36 14.58
C SER A 16 -39.29 -14.66 13.58
N ILE A 17 -38.40 -13.67 13.45
CA ILE A 17 -36.92 -13.78 13.49
C ILE A 17 -36.27 -14.82 12.55
N ASN A 18 -35.60 -14.34 11.49
CA ASN A 18 -34.15 -14.56 11.29
C ASN A 18 -33.66 -13.86 10.02
N SER A 19 -32.64 -13.02 10.19
CA SER A 19 -31.75 -12.56 9.12
C SER A 19 -31.03 -13.76 8.48
N PRO A 20 -30.86 -13.79 7.16
CA PRO A 20 -29.77 -14.52 6.55
C PRO A 20 -28.60 -13.57 6.33
N ASN A 21 -27.51 -13.86 7.03
CA ASN A 21 -26.19 -13.30 6.81
C ASN A 21 -25.81 -13.36 5.33
N SER A 22 -25.37 -12.20 4.85
CA SER A 22 -24.50 -12.05 3.69
C SER A 22 -23.13 -12.64 4.01
N PHE A 23 -22.90 -13.92 3.68
CA PHE A 23 -21.55 -14.50 3.52
C PHE A 23 -21.68 -15.92 2.96
N ASP A 24 -21.90 -16.06 1.64
CA ASP A 24 -21.67 -17.33 0.94
C ASP A 24 -21.73 -17.15 -0.59
N LEU A 25 -20.75 -16.45 -1.16
CA LEU A 25 -20.43 -16.55 -2.60
C LEU A 25 -18.95 -16.23 -2.83
N LEU A 26 -18.04 -17.06 -2.30
CA LEU A 26 -16.61 -16.90 -2.60
C LEU A 26 -15.78 -18.17 -2.45
N THR A 27 -16.07 -19.20 -3.27
CA THR A 27 -15.04 -20.20 -3.62
C THR A 27 -15.37 -20.92 -4.93
N ARG A 28 -14.97 -20.32 -6.06
CA ARG A 28 -14.44 -21.09 -7.20
C ARG A 28 -13.68 -20.18 -8.16
N ARG A 29 -12.50 -19.72 -7.75
CA ARG A 29 -11.50 -19.19 -8.69
C ARG A 29 -10.60 -20.36 -9.09
N HIS A 30 -10.60 -20.69 -10.37
CA HIS A 30 -9.69 -21.66 -10.97
C HIS A 30 -8.29 -21.01 -10.95
N GLU A 31 -7.39 -21.49 -10.10
CA GLU A 31 -5.99 -21.07 -10.10
C GLU A 31 -5.22 -21.86 -11.16
N ASP A 32 -4.52 -21.13 -12.04
CA ASP A 32 -3.58 -21.65 -13.02
C ASP A 32 -2.18 -21.73 -12.38
N PRO A 33 -1.53 -22.91 -12.33
CA PRO A 33 -0.34 -23.18 -11.50
C PRO A 33 1.00 -22.54 -11.94
N ALA A 34 1.00 -21.49 -12.76
CA ALA A 34 2.24 -20.89 -13.29
C ALA A 34 2.79 -19.70 -12.49
N VAL A 35 2.08 -19.17 -11.48
CA VAL A 35 2.45 -17.91 -10.80
C VAL A 35 3.14 -18.13 -9.44
N THR A 36 3.18 -19.35 -8.91
CA THR A 36 3.71 -19.63 -7.56
C THR A 36 5.21 -19.96 -7.49
N LYS A 37 5.99 -19.74 -8.57
CA LYS A 37 7.42 -20.10 -8.62
C LYS A 37 8.41 -18.94 -8.40
N ALA A 38 7.96 -17.72 -8.11
CA ALA A 38 8.85 -16.55 -7.97
C ALA A 38 8.93 -15.92 -6.56
N LEU A 39 8.30 -16.51 -5.53
CA LEU A 39 8.24 -15.94 -4.17
C LEU A 39 8.90 -16.79 -3.06
N LYS A 40 9.73 -17.77 -3.43
CA LYS A 40 10.59 -18.51 -2.50
C LYS A 40 12.05 -18.31 -2.87
N LEU A 41 12.63 -17.16 -2.54
CA LEU A 41 14.09 -16.98 -2.50
C LEU A 41 14.50 -15.66 -1.83
N VAL A 42 13.93 -15.35 -0.65
CA VAL A 42 14.58 -14.47 0.34
C VAL A 42 14.19 -14.97 1.72
N THR A 43 14.97 -15.91 2.25
CA THR A 43 15.07 -16.17 3.68
C THR A 43 16.52 -15.93 4.08
N THR A 44 16.68 -15.13 5.13
CA THR A 44 17.88 -14.81 5.90
C THR A 44 18.82 -16.00 6.14
N PRO A 45 20.09 -15.71 6.50
CA PRO A 45 20.61 -16.38 7.68
C PRO A 45 21.23 -15.42 8.68
N GLU A 46 20.70 -15.55 9.89
CA GLU A 46 21.31 -15.28 11.18
C GLU A 46 22.43 -16.30 11.43
N SER A 47 23.59 -15.89 11.93
CA SER A 47 24.63 -16.80 12.43
C SER A 47 25.20 -16.25 13.73
N THR A 48 24.90 -16.96 14.82
CA THR A 48 25.48 -16.80 16.15
C THR A 48 26.17 -18.12 16.53
N ALA A 49 27.21 -17.99 17.37
CA ALA A 49 27.89 -19.00 18.18
C ALA A 49 29.17 -19.61 17.57
N ARG A 50 30.25 -19.89 18.31
CA ARG A 50 30.70 -19.63 19.69
C ARG A 50 32.20 -19.99 19.76
N GLU A 51 32.84 -19.48 20.81
CA GLU A 51 34.14 -19.80 21.41
C GLU A 51 34.84 -21.13 21.08
N SER A 52 36.18 -21.08 21.01
CA SER A 52 37.09 -22.14 21.48
C SER A 52 38.49 -21.59 21.79
N THR A 53 39.16 -22.27 22.71
CA THR A 53 40.07 -21.77 23.76
C THR A 53 41.56 -22.13 23.58
N SER A 54 42.39 -21.47 24.41
CA SER A 54 43.62 -21.94 25.11
C SER A 54 45.02 -21.58 24.57
N ASP A 55 45.72 -20.81 25.42
CA ASP A 55 47.08 -20.92 25.97
C ASP A 55 48.32 -21.21 25.10
N ILE A 56 49.36 -20.37 25.27
CA ILE A 56 50.69 -20.73 25.83
C ILE A 56 51.51 -19.44 26.13
N SER A 57 51.76 -19.22 27.43
CA SER A 57 53.05 -18.95 28.07
C SER A 57 53.94 -17.72 27.74
N SER A 58 54.07 -16.88 28.77
CA SER A 58 55.32 -16.33 29.36
C SER A 58 55.89 -14.94 28.97
N LYS A 59 55.60 -13.98 29.86
CA LYS A 59 56.51 -13.06 30.61
C LYS A 59 57.48 -12.13 29.84
N LYS A 60 57.25 -10.81 29.95
CA LYS A 60 58.12 -9.88 30.72
C LYS A 60 57.47 -8.50 30.93
N ALA A 61 57.94 -7.83 31.99
CA ALA A 61 57.31 -6.74 32.74
C ALA A 61 57.24 -5.35 32.06
N SER A 62 56.39 -4.50 32.64
CA SER A 62 55.99 -3.13 32.27
C SER A 62 57.10 -2.06 32.37
N PRO A 63 56.83 -0.84 31.86
CA PRO A 63 56.37 0.22 32.74
C PRO A 63 55.14 1.00 32.20
N LYS A 64 54.27 1.39 33.15
CA LYS A 64 53.08 2.22 32.94
C LYS A 64 53.47 3.62 32.44
N VAL A 65 52.88 4.06 31.33
CA VAL A 65 52.71 5.49 30.99
C VAL A 65 51.21 5.77 30.88
N LEU A 66 50.86 6.92 31.43
CA LEU A 66 49.55 7.38 31.85
C LEU A 66 48.88 8.23 30.74
N ILE A 67 47.63 7.89 30.40
CA ILE A 67 46.55 8.73 29.83
C ILE A 67 46.65 9.17 28.35
N MET A 68 45.72 8.66 27.52
CA MET A 68 44.51 9.36 27.03
C MET A 68 43.62 8.33 26.30
N PRO A 69 42.28 8.27 26.53
CA PRO A 69 41.43 7.50 25.64
C PRO A 69 41.36 8.25 24.32
N ALA A 70 42.14 7.82 23.33
CA ALA A 70 41.85 8.16 21.95
C ALA A 70 40.47 7.59 21.66
N HIS A 71 39.47 8.46 21.63
CA HIS A 71 38.22 8.16 20.97
C HIS A 71 38.58 7.76 19.54
N HIS A 72 38.60 6.45 19.30
CA HIS A 72 38.46 5.92 17.96
C HIS A 72 37.08 6.39 17.50
N PHE A 73 37.03 7.60 16.95
CA PHE A 73 36.17 7.83 15.82
C PHE A 73 36.62 6.79 14.80
N SER A 74 35.98 5.62 14.84
CA SER A 74 35.86 4.74 13.71
C SER A 74 35.10 5.53 12.66
N SER A 75 35.81 6.48 12.08
CA SER A 75 35.45 7.24 10.92
C SER A 75 35.64 6.26 9.76
N VAL A 76 34.73 5.29 9.68
CA VAL A 76 34.35 4.76 8.39
C VAL A 76 33.59 5.92 7.73
N ILE A 77 34.33 6.94 7.31
CA ILE A 77 33.91 7.80 6.23
C ILE A 77 33.73 6.81 5.09
N SER A 78 32.47 6.46 4.84
CA SER A 78 32.05 5.81 3.62
C SER A 78 32.79 6.51 2.49
N THR A 79 33.72 5.80 1.84
CA THR A 79 34.50 6.35 0.74
C THR A 79 33.52 6.70 -0.36
N PHE A 80 33.13 7.97 -0.43
CA PHE A 80 32.22 8.47 -1.44
C PHE A 80 32.86 8.28 -2.82
N GLN A 81 32.32 7.35 -3.60
CA GLN A 81 32.75 7.09 -4.97
C GLN A 81 31.99 8.01 -5.91
N GLY A 82 32.51 9.24 -6.10
CA GLY A 82 31.85 10.25 -6.93
C GLY A 82 31.58 9.80 -8.37
N GLU A 83 32.48 9.01 -8.96
CA GLU A 83 32.33 8.48 -10.32
C GLU A 83 31.14 7.51 -10.45
N GLU A 84 30.97 6.62 -9.47
CA GLU A 84 29.82 5.70 -9.42
C GLU A 84 28.51 6.47 -9.25
N TYR A 85 28.51 7.49 -8.39
CA TYR A 85 27.34 8.36 -8.21
C TYR A 85 26.99 9.13 -9.50
N ILE A 86 27.98 9.70 -10.19
CA ILE A 86 27.78 10.38 -11.48
C ILE A 86 27.22 9.41 -12.52
N PHE A 87 27.81 8.21 -12.64
CA PHE A 87 27.33 7.17 -13.55
C PHE A 87 25.87 6.80 -13.27
N GLU A 88 25.51 6.61 -11.99
CA GLU A 88 24.15 6.28 -11.58
C GLU A 88 23.17 7.43 -11.86
N CYS A 89 23.55 8.68 -11.62
CA CYS A 89 22.75 9.85 -12.00
C CYS A 89 22.47 9.89 -13.50
N GLN A 90 23.48 9.71 -14.34
CA GLN A 90 23.31 9.75 -15.78
C GLN A 90 22.51 8.54 -16.30
N ARG A 91 22.72 7.35 -15.73
CA ARG A 91 21.91 6.15 -16.01
C ARG A 91 20.43 6.37 -15.67
N ASN A 92 20.15 7.00 -14.53
CA ASN A 92 18.78 7.35 -14.12
C ASN A 92 18.14 8.41 -15.01
N TYR A 93 18.92 9.36 -15.51
CA TYR A 93 18.47 10.32 -16.51
C TYR A 93 18.03 9.62 -17.81
N LEU A 94 18.87 8.74 -18.36
CA LEU A 94 18.55 7.95 -19.56
C LEU A 94 17.31 7.07 -19.37
N ARG A 95 17.21 6.38 -18.23
CA ARG A 95 16.05 5.57 -17.87
C ARG A 95 14.77 6.40 -17.81
N SER A 96 14.85 7.61 -17.26
CA SER A 96 13.71 8.52 -17.15
C SER A 96 13.26 9.04 -18.51
N LEU A 97 14.20 9.42 -19.39
CA LEU A 97 13.90 9.80 -20.77
C LEU A 97 13.20 8.66 -21.52
N TRP A 98 13.69 7.42 -21.40
CA TRP A 98 13.09 6.27 -22.09
C TRP A 98 11.71 5.95 -21.54
N LYS A 99 11.55 5.90 -20.20
CA LYS A 99 10.27 5.66 -19.55
C LYS A 99 9.20 6.69 -19.95
N GLY A 100 9.56 7.97 -19.96
CA GLY A 100 8.63 9.02 -20.39
C GLY A 100 8.26 8.90 -21.87
N THR A 101 9.20 8.50 -22.72
CA THR A 101 8.99 8.34 -24.15
C THR A 101 8.13 7.12 -24.46
N SER A 102 8.41 5.97 -23.85
CA SER A 102 7.63 4.74 -24.03
C SER A 102 6.20 4.89 -23.53
N GLN A 103 5.98 5.58 -22.40
CA GLN A 103 4.64 5.91 -21.94
C GLN A 103 3.87 6.80 -22.93
N LYS A 104 4.55 7.80 -23.52
CA LYS A 104 3.93 8.63 -24.56
C LYS A 104 3.57 7.79 -25.79
N ILE A 105 4.44 6.91 -26.25
CA ILE A 105 4.14 6.00 -27.37
C ILE A 105 2.93 5.11 -27.02
N ALA A 106 2.93 4.46 -25.85
CA ALA A 106 1.89 3.52 -25.45
C ALA A 106 0.49 4.14 -25.29
N ARG A 107 0.42 5.44 -25.00
CA ARG A 107 -0.87 6.16 -24.84
C ARG A 107 -1.54 6.55 -26.16
N HIS A 108 -0.82 6.48 -27.28
CA HIS A 108 -1.36 6.91 -28.57
C HIS A 108 -1.78 5.72 -29.43
N ARG A 109 -2.80 5.93 -30.26
CA ARG A 109 -3.23 4.93 -31.23
C ARG A 109 -2.16 4.72 -32.30
N LEU A 110 -2.01 3.47 -32.74
CA LEU A 110 -1.00 3.04 -33.72
C LEU A 110 -1.05 3.87 -35.02
N ASP A 111 -2.24 4.28 -35.45
CA ASP A 111 -2.46 5.06 -36.67
C ASP A 111 -1.90 6.49 -36.61
N LEU A 112 -1.59 7.00 -35.42
CA LEU A 112 -1.02 8.34 -35.22
C LEU A 112 0.47 8.31 -34.87
N LEU A 113 1.05 7.13 -34.65
CA LEU A 113 2.43 7.00 -34.17
C LEU A 113 3.48 7.41 -35.19
N ASN A 114 3.16 7.46 -36.48
CA ASN A 114 4.12 7.93 -37.50
C ASN A 114 4.58 9.37 -37.24
N ILE A 115 3.73 10.21 -36.63
CA ILE A 115 4.05 11.60 -36.25
C ILE A 115 5.03 11.65 -35.07
N PHE A 116 5.14 10.57 -34.30
CA PHE A 116 6.03 10.48 -33.16
C PHE A 116 7.45 10.05 -33.54
N GLU A 117 7.68 9.50 -34.73
CA GLU A 117 9.00 9.01 -35.14
C GLU A 117 10.08 10.08 -35.00
N GLU A 118 9.85 11.27 -35.56
CA GLU A 118 10.79 12.39 -35.45
C GLU A 118 10.99 12.85 -33.99
N LYS A 119 9.93 12.81 -33.18
CA LYS A 119 9.98 13.22 -31.77
C LYS A 119 10.76 12.21 -30.92
N VAL A 120 10.58 10.93 -31.19
CA VAL A 120 11.28 9.83 -30.52
C VAL A 120 12.75 9.84 -30.94
N ASP A 121 13.04 10.05 -32.22
CA ASP A 121 14.41 10.18 -32.73
C ASP A 121 15.17 11.32 -32.04
N LYS A 122 14.53 12.47 -31.81
CA LYS A 122 15.13 13.57 -31.02
C LYS A 122 15.52 13.14 -29.61
N VAL A 123 14.70 12.33 -28.93
CA VAL A 123 15.01 11.83 -27.59
C VAL A 123 16.15 10.81 -27.64
N VAL A 124 16.15 9.91 -28.63
CA VAL A 124 17.21 8.90 -28.78
C VAL A 124 18.55 9.56 -29.12
N LYS A 125 18.56 10.62 -29.93
CA LYS A 125 19.75 11.45 -30.17
C LYS A 125 20.26 12.12 -28.90
N GLU A 126 19.37 12.56 -28.01
CA GLU A 126 19.76 13.10 -26.71
C GLU A 126 20.39 12.03 -25.81
N MET A 127 19.84 10.81 -25.81
CA MET A 127 20.43 9.69 -25.09
C MET A 127 21.83 9.35 -25.60
N GLU A 128 22.03 9.36 -26.92
CA GLU A 128 23.32 9.10 -27.57
C GLU A 128 24.40 10.11 -27.14
N ARG A 129 24.06 11.38 -26.98
CA ARG A 129 25.00 12.43 -26.55
C ARG A 129 25.62 12.16 -25.19
N THR A 130 24.93 11.42 -24.32
CA THR A 130 25.47 11.08 -23.01
C THR A 130 26.62 10.06 -23.08
N ASN A 131 26.72 9.29 -24.17
CA ASN A 131 27.80 8.32 -24.46
C ASN A 131 28.12 7.31 -23.34
N ILE A 132 27.16 7.02 -22.46
CA ILE A 132 27.34 6.08 -21.33
C ILE A 132 26.88 4.67 -21.69
N VAL A 133 25.82 4.57 -22.48
CA VAL A 133 25.17 3.32 -22.88
C VAL A 133 25.07 3.30 -24.39
N ASP A 134 25.40 2.16 -24.99
CA ASP A 134 25.12 1.94 -26.41
C ASP A 134 23.61 1.94 -26.67
N VAL A 135 23.15 2.95 -27.43
CA VAL A 135 21.74 3.11 -27.80
C VAL A 135 21.41 2.46 -29.15
N SER A 136 22.38 1.84 -29.83
CA SER A 136 22.18 1.20 -31.14
C SER A 136 21.09 0.11 -31.13
N PRO A 137 21.00 -0.76 -30.10
CA PRO A 137 19.92 -1.75 -30.03
C PRO A 137 18.53 -1.10 -29.97
N LEU A 138 18.42 0.02 -29.23
CA LEU A 138 17.17 0.77 -29.11
C LEU A 138 16.79 1.44 -30.44
N LYS A 139 17.76 2.02 -31.14
CA LYS A 139 17.55 2.61 -32.48
C LYS A 139 17.02 1.57 -33.47
N ASN A 140 17.64 0.39 -33.52
CA ASN A 140 17.21 -0.68 -34.42
C ASN A 140 15.79 -1.14 -34.10
N LEU A 141 15.47 -1.33 -32.82
CA LEU A 141 14.13 -1.70 -32.39
C LEU A 141 13.09 -0.64 -32.78
N LEU A 142 13.40 0.64 -32.59
CA LEU A 142 12.51 1.74 -32.97
C LEU A 142 12.34 1.86 -34.48
N ALA A 143 13.39 1.66 -35.27
CA ALA A 143 13.32 1.66 -36.73
C ALA A 143 12.40 0.53 -37.23
N THR A 144 12.56 -0.69 -36.72
CA THR A 144 11.66 -1.81 -37.04
C THR A 144 10.23 -1.51 -36.59
N PHE A 145 10.06 -0.94 -35.39
CA PHE A 145 8.76 -0.55 -34.88
C PHE A 145 8.04 0.43 -35.81
N PHE A 146 8.66 1.56 -36.15
CA PHE A 146 8.03 2.56 -37.03
C PHE A 146 7.83 2.05 -38.46
N GLN A 147 8.71 1.20 -38.97
CA GLN A 147 8.48 0.52 -40.25
C GLN A 147 7.22 -0.35 -40.22
N ASN A 148 7.02 -1.11 -39.14
CA ASN A 148 5.82 -1.92 -38.96
C ASN A 148 4.56 -1.04 -38.83
N ILE A 149 4.64 0.09 -38.15
CA ILE A 149 3.54 1.08 -38.07
C ILE A 149 3.19 1.60 -39.47
N ARG A 150 4.19 1.97 -40.30
CA ARG A 150 3.96 2.40 -41.68
C ARG A 150 3.28 1.32 -42.52
N HIS A 151 3.75 0.08 -42.44
CA HIS A 151 3.13 -1.05 -43.14
C HIS A 151 1.68 -1.28 -42.69
N TYR A 152 1.44 -1.27 -41.37
CA TYR A 152 0.10 -1.42 -40.81
C TYR A 152 -0.84 -0.31 -41.31
N ASN A 153 -0.41 0.96 -41.25
CA ASN A 153 -1.20 2.10 -41.68
C ASN A 153 -1.50 2.06 -43.18
N SER A 154 -0.51 1.68 -44.00
CA SER A 154 -0.70 1.51 -45.44
C SER A 154 -1.72 0.41 -45.76
N ALA A 155 -1.55 -0.78 -45.16
CA ALA A 155 -2.45 -1.91 -45.36
C ALA A 155 -3.89 -1.58 -44.90
N ARG A 156 -4.01 -0.94 -43.74
CA ARG A 156 -5.28 -0.47 -43.18
C ARG A 156 -5.97 0.52 -44.11
N SER A 157 -5.25 1.53 -44.60
CA SER A 157 -5.79 2.53 -45.53
C SER A 157 -6.25 1.91 -46.85
N SER A 158 -5.44 1.02 -47.45
CA SER A 158 -5.83 0.31 -48.68
C SER A 158 -7.06 -0.57 -48.48
N SER A 159 -7.16 -1.25 -47.33
CA SER A 159 -8.33 -2.04 -46.98
C SER A 159 -9.58 -1.16 -46.81
N MET A 160 -9.46 -0.02 -46.13
CA MET A 160 -10.56 0.93 -45.92
C MET A 160 -11.04 1.59 -47.23
N GLU A 161 -10.13 1.81 -48.17
CA GLU A 161 -10.43 2.35 -49.50
C GLU A 161 -11.24 1.35 -50.33
N LYS A 162 -10.83 0.07 -50.31
CA LYS A 162 -11.50 -1.04 -51.02
C LYS A 162 -12.81 -1.49 -50.37
N MET A 163 -13.08 -1.02 -49.16
CA MET A 163 -14.27 -1.40 -48.40
C MET A 163 -15.54 -0.77 -49.01
N SER A 164 -16.55 -1.61 -49.25
CA SER A 164 -17.85 -1.15 -49.76
C SER A 164 -18.57 -0.24 -48.75
N ARG A 165 -19.55 0.51 -49.24
CA ARG A 165 -20.35 1.41 -48.40
C ARG A 165 -21.15 0.63 -47.35
N GLU A 166 -21.68 -0.52 -47.74
CA GLU A 166 -22.49 -1.40 -46.91
C GLU A 166 -21.67 -1.96 -45.74
N MET A 167 -20.43 -2.37 -46.00
CA MET A 167 -19.50 -2.83 -44.96
C MET A 167 -19.14 -1.70 -43.97
N LYS A 168 -18.95 -0.47 -44.46
CA LYS A 168 -18.69 0.70 -43.59
C LYS A 168 -19.86 0.99 -42.65
N VAL A 169 -21.10 0.87 -43.15
CA VAL A 169 -22.31 1.05 -42.35
C VAL A 169 -22.41 -0.02 -41.26
N GLU A 170 -22.16 -1.28 -41.59
CA GLU A 170 -22.22 -2.36 -40.60
C GLU A 170 -21.13 -2.21 -39.52
N LEU A 171 -19.89 -1.90 -39.90
CA LEU A 171 -18.83 -1.61 -38.93
C LEU A 171 -19.14 -0.42 -38.03
N LEU A 172 -19.75 0.63 -38.58
CA LEU A 172 -20.17 1.80 -37.80
C LEU A 172 -21.27 1.42 -36.80
N LYS A 173 -22.21 0.56 -37.19
CA LYS A 173 -23.25 0.03 -36.30
C LYS A 173 -22.64 -0.79 -35.16
N ILE A 174 -21.71 -1.70 -35.46
CA ILE A 174 -20.98 -2.49 -34.45
C ILE A 174 -20.21 -1.58 -33.50
N ALA A 175 -19.48 -0.59 -34.03
CA ALA A 175 -18.71 0.35 -33.22
C ALA A 175 -19.62 1.18 -32.30
N LYS A 176 -20.77 1.64 -32.78
CA LYS A 176 -21.76 2.35 -31.96
C LYS A 176 -22.32 1.48 -30.84
N HIS A 177 -22.61 0.22 -31.14
CA HIS A 177 -23.10 -0.71 -30.12
C HIS A 177 -22.04 -0.96 -29.04
N SER A 178 -20.79 -1.19 -29.44
CA SER A 178 -19.68 -1.37 -28.50
C SER A 178 -19.42 -0.14 -27.63
N ILE A 179 -19.60 1.08 -28.16
CA ILE A 179 -19.53 2.32 -27.36
C ILE A 179 -20.66 2.35 -26.33
N PHE A 180 -21.89 2.08 -26.78
CA PHE A 180 -23.04 2.07 -25.88
C PHE A 180 -22.88 1.06 -24.74
N ASP A 181 -22.41 -0.16 -25.03
CA ASP A 181 -22.17 -1.19 -24.01
C ASP A 181 -21.11 -0.74 -22.99
N ALA A 182 -20.03 -0.09 -23.48
CA ALA A 182 -18.98 0.44 -22.61
C ALA A 182 -19.47 1.62 -21.75
N GLU A 183 -20.32 2.50 -22.28
CA GLU A 183 -20.93 3.61 -21.53
C GLU A 183 -21.87 3.09 -20.42
N VAL A 184 -22.60 1.99 -20.69
CA VAL A 184 -23.43 1.32 -19.68
C VAL A 184 -22.55 0.75 -18.57
N GLU A 185 -21.50 0.00 -18.91
CA GLU A 185 -20.56 -0.57 -17.93
C GLU A 185 -19.86 0.52 -17.11
N GLU A 186 -19.42 1.61 -17.75
CA GLU A 186 -18.87 2.79 -17.07
C GLU A 186 -19.87 3.37 -16.08
N GLY A 187 -21.12 3.55 -16.48
CA GLY A 187 -22.19 4.06 -15.63
C GLY A 187 -22.46 3.17 -14.41
N GLU A 188 -22.41 1.86 -14.56
CA GLU A 188 -22.52 0.89 -13.45
C GLU A 188 -21.33 0.99 -12.49
N MET A 189 -20.11 1.07 -13.03
CA MET A 189 -18.89 1.19 -12.24
C MET A 189 -18.83 2.52 -11.48
N VAL A 190 -19.27 3.63 -12.09
CA VAL A 190 -19.38 4.92 -11.40
C VAL A 190 -20.33 4.85 -10.21
N LYS A 191 -21.51 4.24 -10.37
CA LYS A 191 -22.46 4.04 -9.27
C LYS A 191 -21.86 3.18 -8.17
N TYR A 192 -21.17 2.10 -8.53
CA TYR A 192 -20.50 1.22 -7.57
C TYR A 192 -19.40 1.96 -6.79
N ILE A 193 -18.57 2.75 -7.47
CA ILE A 193 -17.54 3.59 -6.85
C ILE A 193 -18.17 4.60 -5.89
N GLN A 194 -19.26 5.27 -6.28
CA GLN A 194 -19.97 6.21 -5.40
C GLN A 194 -20.52 5.53 -4.14
N ALA A 195 -21.07 4.32 -4.26
CA ALA A 195 -21.53 3.54 -3.11
C ALA A 195 -20.38 3.15 -2.18
N LEU A 196 -19.24 2.72 -2.73
CA LEU A 196 -18.03 2.44 -1.96
C LEU A 196 -17.49 3.69 -1.26
N GLN A 197 -17.46 4.84 -1.94
CA GLN A 197 -17.03 6.11 -1.35
C GLN A 197 -17.91 6.51 -0.17
N ALA A 198 -19.24 6.36 -0.30
CA ALA A 198 -20.16 6.62 0.80
C ALA A 198 -19.93 5.66 1.98
N THR A 199 -19.65 4.39 1.70
CA THR A 199 -19.34 3.39 2.74
C THR A 199 -18.05 3.72 3.48
N VAL A 200 -16.99 4.10 2.74
CA VAL A 200 -15.71 4.53 3.32
C VAL A 200 -15.93 5.76 4.21
N ALA A 201 -16.65 6.77 3.74
CA ALA A 201 -16.94 7.96 4.54
C ALA A 201 -17.72 7.64 5.83
N ASN A 202 -18.64 6.68 5.79
CA ASN A 202 -19.35 6.22 6.99
C ASN A 202 -18.39 5.52 7.97
N ILE A 203 -17.55 4.62 7.48
CA ILE A 203 -16.54 3.92 8.30
C ILE A 203 -15.57 4.92 8.94
N ASP A 204 -15.09 5.91 8.19
CA ASP A 204 -14.19 6.96 8.72
C ASP A 204 -14.87 7.77 9.85
N SER A 205 -16.17 8.06 9.70
CA SER A 205 -16.96 8.73 10.74
C SER A 205 -17.11 7.85 11.99
N GLU A 206 -17.42 6.56 11.83
CA GLU A 206 -17.51 5.62 12.96
C GLU A 206 -16.16 5.46 13.67
N GLU A 207 -15.05 5.37 12.92
CA GLU A 207 -13.70 5.30 13.48
C GLU A 207 -13.39 6.54 14.32
N ALA A 208 -13.74 7.74 13.84
CA ALA A 208 -13.55 8.98 14.58
C ALA A 208 -14.36 9.01 15.89
N GLN A 209 -15.60 8.53 15.87
CA GLN A 209 -16.44 8.43 17.07
C GLN A 209 -15.86 7.44 18.09
N LEU A 210 -15.39 6.29 17.64
CA LEU A 210 -14.77 5.28 18.50
C LEU A 210 -13.46 5.80 19.13
N LYS A 211 -12.63 6.52 18.37
CA LYS A 211 -11.42 7.17 18.91
C LYS A 211 -11.75 8.16 20.02
N LYS A 212 -12.80 8.98 19.84
CA LYS A 212 -13.25 9.92 20.88
C LYS A 212 -13.71 9.17 22.15
N LYS A 213 -14.54 8.15 21.99
CA LYS A 213 -15.03 7.33 23.11
C LYS A 213 -13.89 6.63 23.86
N LEU A 214 -12.87 6.17 23.13
CA LEU A 214 -11.69 5.54 23.71
C LEU A 214 -10.89 6.52 24.57
N GLU A 215 -10.76 7.78 24.13
CA GLU A 215 -10.10 8.83 24.90
C GLU A 215 -10.89 9.19 26.16
N ASP A 216 -12.22 9.33 26.07
CA ASP A 216 -13.08 9.60 27.22
C ASP A 216 -12.95 8.49 28.29
N LEU A 217 -12.94 7.22 27.87
CA LEU A 217 -12.73 6.07 28.76
C LEU A 217 -11.32 6.06 29.37
N ARG A 218 -10.31 6.53 28.65
CA ARG A 218 -8.94 6.64 29.16
C ARG A 218 -8.87 7.68 30.27
N ILE A 219 -9.53 8.83 30.11
CA ILE A 219 -9.62 9.87 31.14
C ILE A 219 -10.33 9.31 32.39
N GLN A 220 -11.50 8.67 32.23
CA GLN A 220 -12.25 8.07 33.33
C GLN A 220 -11.43 7.02 34.10
N ARG A 221 -10.64 6.20 33.38
CA ARG A 221 -9.76 5.21 34.00
C ARG A 221 -8.71 5.87 34.88
N GLU A 222 -8.05 6.93 34.42
CA GLU A 222 -7.01 7.61 35.20
C GLU A 222 -7.60 8.33 36.42
N GLU A 223 -8.80 8.91 36.31
CA GLU A 223 -9.53 9.48 37.44
C GLU A 223 -9.88 8.42 38.50
N ALA A 224 -10.44 7.28 38.06
CA ALA A 224 -10.77 6.17 38.94
C ALA A 224 -9.52 5.62 39.64
N LYS A 225 -8.40 5.48 38.91
CA LYS A 225 -7.11 5.06 39.45
C LYS A 225 -6.56 6.03 40.50
N SER A 226 -6.62 7.34 40.23
CA SER A 226 -6.22 8.37 41.19
C SER A 226 -7.09 8.35 42.45
N SER A 227 -8.40 8.16 42.30
CA SER A 227 -9.34 8.01 43.41
C SER A 227 -9.03 6.76 44.25
N LEU A 228 -8.76 5.62 43.60
CA LEU A 228 -8.39 4.37 44.25
C LEU A 228 -7.13 4.54 45.11
N LEU A 229 -6.05 5.10 44.54
CA LEU A 229 -4.79 5.35 45.27
C LEU A 229 -5.01 6.21 46.52
N LYS A 230 -5.81 7.28 46.42
CA LYS A 230 -6.15 8.13 47.57
C LYS A 230 -6.93 7.37 48.66
N LYS A 231 -7.78 6.42 48.27
CA LYS A 231 -8.56 5.60 49.21
C LYS A 231 -7.67 4.54 49.87
N GLU A 232 -6.78 3.90 49.11
CA GLU A 232 -5.79 2.96 49.62
C GLU A 232 -4.86 3.61 50.65
N GLU A 233 -4.36 4.82 50.39
CA GLU A 233 -3.51 5.56 51.34
C GLU A 233 -4.26 5.87 52.65
N LYS A 234 -5.53 6.29 52.55
CA LYS A 234 -6.38 6.53 53.74
C LYS A 234 -6.65 5.25 54.52
N LEU A 235 -6.86 4.13 53.83
CA LEU A 235 -7.07 2.84 54.47
C LEU A 235 -5.84 2.42 55.27
N LEU A 236 -4.63 2.55 54.70
CA LEU A 236 -3.37 2.24 55.40
C LEU A 236 -3.22 3.08 56.67
N LYS A 237 -3.51 4.39 56.60
CA LYS A 237 -3.49 5.28 57.77
C LYS A 237 -4.48 4.86 58.85
N LEU A 238 -5.70 4.47 58.47
CA LEU A 238 -6.71 3.99 59.41
C LEU A 238 -6.30 2.65 60.05
N GLN A 239 -5.75 1.72 59.28
CA GLN A 239 -5.28 0.44 59.78
C GLN A 239 -4.15 0.62 60.80
N ALA A 240 -3.19 1.51 60.53
CA ALA A 240 -2.13 1.85 61.48
C ALA A 240 -2.68 2.43 62.80
N ASN A 241 -3.64 3.36 62.71
CA ASN A 241 -4.28 3.93 63.90
C ASN A 241 -5.05 2.86 64.71
N VAL A 242 -5.76 1.96 64.04
CA VAL A 242 -6.48 0.87 64.73
C VAL A 242 -5.51 -0.08 65.45
N LEU A 243 -4.37 -0.41 64.83
CA LEU A 243 -3.34 -1.21 65.49
C LEU A 243 -2.80 -0.50 66.75
N ASN A 244 -2.46 0.79 66.64
CA ASN A 244 -1.98 1.57 67.77
C ASN A 244 -2.99 1.64 68.92
N LEU A 245 -4.28 1.87 68.62
CA LEU A 245 -5.35 1.88 69.62
C LEU A 245 -5.56 0.50 70.26
N LYS A 246 -5.42 -0.59 69.50
CA LYS A 246 -5.49 -1.95 70.05
C LYS A 246 -4.35 -2.23 71.02
N GLU A 247 -3.14 -1.78 70.68
CA GLU A 247 -1.98 -1.91 71.56
C GLU A 247 -2.17 -1.12 72.85
N GLU A 248 -2.66 0.11 72.77
CA GLU A 248 -2.99 0.94 73.94
C GLU A 248 -4.05 0.27 74.84
N VAL A 249 -5.11 -0.29 74.27
CA VAL A 249 -6.13 -1.03 75.04
C VAL A 249 -5.51 -2.23 75.75
N SER A 250 -4.65 -3.02 75.07
CA SER A 250 -3.97 -4.16 75.69
C SER A 250 -3.11 -3.72 76.88
N THR A 251 -2.38 -2.61 76.76
CA THR A 251 -1.55 -2.10 77.88
C THR A 251 -2.38 -1.67 79.08
N ILE A 252 -3.59 -1.14 78.86
CA ILE A 252 -4.50 -0.74 79.93
C ILE A 252 -5.10 -1.97 80.62
N GLU A 253 -5.47 -3.00 79.86
CA GLU A 253 -6.05 -4.24 80.41
C GLU A 253 -5.04 -5.07 81.22
N ASP A 254 -3.75 -4.96 80.93
CA ASP A 254 -2.67 -5.68 81.62
C ASP A 254 -2.16 -4.99 82.91
N THR A 255 -2.71 -3.83 83.30
CA THR A 255 -2.32 -3.04 84.50
C THR A 255 -3.29 -3.21 85.66
#